data_AF-A0AAN4R0J1-F1
#
_entry.id   AF-A0AAN4R0J1-F1
#
_cell.length_a   1.000
_cell.length_b   1.000
_cell.length_c   1.000
_cell.angle_alpha   90.00
_cell.angle_beta   90.00
_cell.angle_gamma   90.00
#
_symmetry.space_group_name_H-M   'P 1'
#
loop_
_entity.id
_entity.type
_entity.pdbx_description
1 polymer ?
#
loop_
_entity_poly.entity_id
_entity_poly.type
_entity_poly.pdbx_seq_one_letter_code
_entity_poly.pdbx_strand_id
1 'polypeptide(L)'
;MGNVCDDPIGRLLEEDGREILDGMPPDGWCAITYKDGCLAFVTAIDTDVPEVRERLRRSMDRWLSDPDNPVPLDVLRIRADLVYTYGDGVWRLRENAY
;
A
#
# COMPACT_ATOMS: atom_id res chain seq x y z
N MET A 1 -5.47 -20.31 11.19
CA MET A 1 -4.03 -20.21 10.84
C MET A 1 -3.89 -20.51 9.37
N GLY A 2 -4.09 -19.51 8.51
CA GLY A 2 -3.83 -19.64 7.08
C GLY A 2 -2.35 -19.42 6.82
N ASN A 3 -1.74 -20.23 5.97
CA ASN A 3 -0.34 -20.13 5.56
C ASN A 3 -0.07 -18.73 4.97
N VAL A 4 0.71 -17.91 5.69
CA VAL A 4 1.19 -16.58 5.26
C VAL A 4 2.44 -16.70 4.35
N CYS A 5 2.78 -17.91 3.88
CA CYS A 5 4.04 -18.18 3.16
C CYS A 5 4.04 -17.83 1.65
N ASP A 6 2.91 -17.41 1.06
CA ASP A 6 2.78 -17.19 -0.40
C ASP A 6 2.30 -15.77 -0.80
N ASP A 7 2.47 -14.76 0.06
CA ASP A 7 2.26 -13.36 -0.35
C ASP A 7 3.60 -12.69 -0.74
N PRO A 8 3.97 -12.67 -2.03
CA PRO A 8 5.22 -12.08 -2.47
C PRO A 8 5.25 -10.55 -2.30
N ILE A 9 4.09 -9.89 -2.23
CA ILE A 9 4.00 -8.45 -1.96
C ILE A 9 4.26 -8.21 -0.48
N GLY A 10 3.63 -8.98 0.40
CA GLY A 10 3.89 -8.94 1.85
C GLY A 10 5.38 -9.12 2.16
N ARG A 11 6.02 -10.17 1.63
CA ARG A 11 7.46 -10.40 1.81
C ARG A 11 8.30 -9.23 1.30
N LEU A 12 8.00 -8.68 0.12
CA LEU A 12 8.71 -7.52 -0.43
C LEU A 12 8.66 -6.31 0.52
N LEU A 13 7.48 -6.06 1.11
CA LEU A 13 7.27 -4.93 2.03
C LEU A 13 8.00 -5.14 3.37
N GLU A 14 7.97 -6.37 3.90
CA GLU A 14 8.71 -6.74 5.11
C GLU A 14 10.23 -6.66 4.89
N GLU A 15 10.74 -7.11 3.74
CA GLU A 15 12.16 -7.02 3.37
C GLU A 15 12.60 -5.56 3.17
N ASP A 16 11.71 -4.69 2.70
CA ASP A 16 11.93 -3.23 2.71
C ASP A 16 11.93 -2.64 4.13
N GLY A 17 11.53 -3.39 5.16
CA GLY A 17 11.49 -2.95 6.55
C GLY A 17 10.25 -2.12 6.89
N ARG A 18 9.15 -2.34 6.17
CA ARG A 18 7.87 -1.66 6.44
C ARG A 18 7.01 -2.52 7.36
N GLU A 19 6.36 -1.86 8.31
CA GLU A 19 5.28 -2.47 9.08
C GLU A 19 3.99 -2.48 8.26
N ILE A 20 3.31 -3.62 8.20
CA ILE A 20 2.00 -3.75 7.53
C ILE A 20 0.90 -3.49 8.56
N LEU A 21 0.18 -2.39 8.39
CA LEU A 21 -0.90 -1.97 9.29
C LEU A 21 -2.26 -2.56 8.90
N ASP A 22 -2.48 -2.70 7.60
CA ASP A 22 -3.71 -3.28 7.03
C ASP A 22 -3.37 -4.01 5.72
N GLY A 23 -3.95 -5.20 5.55
CA GLY A 23 -3.69 -6.09 4.42
C GLY A 23 -4.94 -6.28 3.57
N MET A 24 -4.81 -6.08 2.26
CA MET A 24 -5.90 -6.19 1.27
C MET A 24 -7.15 -5.33 1.55
N PRO A 25 -7.05 -3.99 1.68
CA PRO A 25 -8.25 -3.16 1.73
C PRO A 25 -9.10 -3.32 0.46
N PRO A 26 -10.43 -3.26 0.54
CA PRO A 26 -11.26 -3.13 -0.66
C PRO A 26 -10.85 -1.89 -1.47
N ASP A 27 -11.18 -1.88 -2.75
CA ASP A 27 -11.00 -0.73 -3.66
C ASP A 27 -9.59 -0.50 -4.26
N GLY A 28 -8.73 -1.52 -4.28
CA GLY A 28 -7.54 -1.55 -5.15
C GLY A 28 -6.20 -1.32 -4.46
N TRP A 29 -6.16 -1.35 -3.14
CA TRP A 29 -4.92 -1.36 -2.35
C TRP A 29 -4.54 -2.80 -1.99
N CYS A 30 -3.25 -3.10 -2.03
CA CYS A 30 -2.67 -4.37 -1.60
C CYS A 30 -2.33 -4.35 -0.12
N ALA A 31 -1.82 -3.22 0.39
CA ALA A 31 -1.44 -3.05 1.78
C ALA A 31 -1.42 -1.57 2.16
N ILE A 32 -1.53 -1.30 3.46
CA ILE A 32 -1.23 0.00 4.06
C ILE A 32 -0.07 -0.22 5.02
N THR A 33 1.00 0.55 4.83
CA THR A 33 2.28 0.31 5.49
C THR A 33 2.82 1.54 6.18
N TYR A 34 3.67 1.33 7.18
CA TYR A 34 4.35 2.38 7.92
C TYR A 34 5.86 2.14 8.00
N LYS A 35 6.64 3.21 7.79
CA LYS A 35 8.11 3.21 7.95
C LYS A 35 8.61 4.65 8.12
N ASP A 36 9.40 4.90 9.16
CA ASP A 36 10.12 6.15 9.39
C ASP A 36 9.25 7.43 9.24
N GLY A 37 8.06 7.46 9.85
CA GLY A 37 7.13 8.59 9.75
C GLY A 37 6.33 8.66 8.45
N CYS A 38 6.46 7.68 7.56
CA CYS A 38 5.73 7.62 6.30
C CYS A 38 4.65 6.54 6.34
N LEU A 39 3.38 6.96 6.18
CA LEU A 39 2.26 6.08 5.90
C LEU A 39 2.12 5.92 4.38
N ALA A 40 2.14 4.69 3.88
CA ALA A 40 2.09 4.41 2.45
C ALA A 40 0.97 3.43 2.09
N PHE A 41 0.12 3.85 1.15
CA PHE A 41 -0.91 3.02 0.54
C PHE A 41 -0.31 2.34 -0.70
N VAL A 42 -0.21 1.02 -0.67
CA VAL A 42 0.48 0.23 -1.70
C VAL A 42 -0.55 -0.37 -2.65
N THR A 43 -0.42 -0.14 -3.96
CA THR A 43 -1.31 -0.71 -5.00
C THR A 43 -0.52 -1.46 -6.05
N ALA A 44 -1.16 -2.42 -6.73
CA ALA A 44 -0.62 -3.04 -7.97
C ALA A 44 -1.19 -2.39 -9.25
N ILE A 45 -2.04 -1.38 -9.11
CA ILE A 45 -2.69 -0.70 -10.23
C ILE A 45 -1.75 0.40 -10.73
N ASP A 46 -0.97 0.13 -11.77
CA ASP A 46 -0.19 1.14 -12.51
C ASP A 46 -1.10 1.77 -13.57
N THR A 47 -1.52 3.02 -13.36
CA THR A 47 -2.49 3.67 -14.23
C THR A 47 -2.30 5.17 -14.34
N ASP A 48 -2.51 5.68 -15.56
CA ASP A 48 -2.66 7.10 -15.87
C ASP A 48 -4.12 7.53 -16.04
N VAL A 49 -5.08 6.61 -15.87
CA VAL A 49 -6.52 6.90 -16.01
C VAL A 49 -6.98 7.74 -14.82
N PRO A 50 -7.40 9.01 -15.01
CA PRO A 50 -7.73 9.92 -13.91
C PRO A 50 -8.83 9.40 -12.98
N GLU A 51 -9.85 8.74 -13.54
CA GLU A 51 -10.97 8.18 -12.78
C GLU A 51 -10.53 7.08 -11.82
N VAL A 52 -9.53 6.28 -12.21
CA VAL A 52 -8.97 5.23 -11.35
C VAL A 52 -8.12 5.84 -10.24
N ARG A 53 -7.32 6.87 -10.54
CA ARG A 53 -6.56 7.61 -9.52
C ARG A 53 -7.48 8.29 -8.50
N GLU A 54 -8.54 8.92 -8.97
CA GLU A 54 -9.52 9.55 -8.07
C GLU A 54 -10.26 8.52 -7.22
N ARG A 55 -10.54 7.32 -7.74
CA ARG A 55 -11.11 6.22 -6.95
C ARG A 55 -10.15 5.76 -5.85
N LEU A 56 -8.87 5.57 -6.18
CA LEU A 56 -7.82 5.22 -5.21
C LEU A 56 -7.70 6.30 -4.14
N ARG A 57 -7.69 7.57 -4.54
CA ARG A 57 -7.64 8.73 -3.63
C ARG A 57 -8.82 8.74 -2.65
N ARG A 58 -10.05 8.54 -3.13
CA ARG A 58 -11.24 8.47 -2.26
C ARG A 58 -11.20 7.29 -1.31
N SER A 59 -10.65 6.15 -1.73
CA SER A 59 -10.46 4.99 -0.86
C SER A 59 -9.46 5.29 0.25
N MET A 60 -8.32 5.92 -0.10
CA MET A 60 -7.34 6.41 0.88
C MET A 60 -7.95 7.42 1.86
N ASP A 61 -8.68 8.42 1.38
CA ASP A 61 -9.34 9.43 2.22
C ASP A 61 -10.36 8.79 3.18
N ARG A 62 -11.11 7.77 2.70
CA ARG A 62 -12.07 7.02 3.53
C ARG A 62 -11.36 6.27 4.66
N TRP A 63 -10.28 5.55 4.34
CA TRP A 63 -9.51 4.81 5.34
C TRP A 63 -8.90 5.77 6.37
N LEU A 64 -8.33 6.89 5.94
CA LEU A 64 -7.77 7.90 6.84
C LEU A 64 -8.81 8.59 7.74
N SER A 65 -10.06 8.64 7.29
CA SER A 65 -11.16 9.27 8.04
C SER A 65 -11.82 8.36 9.05
N ASP A 66 -11.58 7.04 8.98
CA ASP A 66 -12.12 6.08 9.92
C ASP A 66 -11.25 6.04 11.19
N PRO A 67 -11.79 6.44 12.36
CA PRO A 67 -11.01 6.52 13.59
C PRO A 67 -10.62 5.16 14.16
N ASP A 68 -11.23 4.06 13.69
CA ASP A 68 -10.90 2.71 14.13
C ASP A 68 -9.64 2.16 13.42
N ASN A 69 -9.17 2.84 12.37
CA ASN A 69 -7.98 2.42 11.64
C ASN A 69 -6.69 2.71 12.43
N PRO A 70 -5.68 1.82 12.33
CA PRO A 70 -4.46 1.88 13.13
C PRO A 70 -3.45 2.91 12.59
N VAL A 71 -3.81 4.18 12.56
CA VAL A 71 -2.94 5.27 12.09
C VAL A 71 -1.92 5.64 13.18
N PRO A 72 -0.59 5.51 12.94
CA PRO A 72 0.41 5.92 13.92
C PRO A 72 0.37 7.44 14.19
N LEU A 73 0.68 7.84 15.43
CA LEU A 73 0.61 9.24 15.85
C LEU A 73 1.74 10.13 15.29
N ASP A 74 2.82 9.50 14.83
CA ASP A 74 4.05 10.11 14.32
C ASP A 74 4.12 10.14 12.79
N VAL A 75 2.99 9.97 12.09
CA VAL A 75 2.92 10.12 10.63
C VAL A 75 3.23 11.56 10.21
N LEU A 76 4.33 11.72 9.48
CA LEU A 76 4.81 12.99 8.90
C LEU A 76 4.47 13.12 7.42
N ARG A 77 4.30 12.00 6.71
CA ARG A 77 4.01 11.95 5.28
C ARG A 77 3.05 10.82 4.94
N ILE A 78 2.15 11.08 3.99
CA ILE A 78 1.27 10.09 3.37
C ILE A 78 1.61 10.01 1.88
N ARG A 79 1.70 8.80 1.31
CA ARG A 79 1.94 8.59 -0.13
C ARG A 79 1.23 7.35 -0.67
N ALA A 80 1.13 7.29 -2.00
CA ALA A 80 0.74 6.08 -2.72
C ALA A 80 1.98 5.44 -3.36
N ASP A 81 2.22 4.18 -3.06
CA ASP A 81 3.32 3.39 -3.61
C ASP A 81 2.77 2.32 -4.56
N LEU A 82 3.57 1.94 -5.56
CA LEU A 82 3.21 0.91 -6.54
C LEU A 82 4.08 -0.34 -6.34
N VAL A 83 3.46 -1.51 -6.30
CA VAL A 83 4.12 -2.79 -6.50
C VAL A 83 3.85 -3.32 -7.89
N TYR A 84 4.88 -3.81 -8.58
CA TYR A 84 4.77 -4.25 -9.97
C TYR A 84 5.78 -5.36 -10.30
N THR A 85 5.56 -6.03 -11.44
CA THR A 85 6.49 -7.01 -12.03
C THR A 85 6.59 -6.78 -13.54
N TYR A 86 7.75 -7.04 -14.14
CA TYR A 86 7.97 -6.94 -15.59
C TYR A 86 7.84 -8.30 -16.29
N GLY A 87 7.03 -9.20 -15.75
CA GLY A 87 6.84 -10.56 -16.28
C GLY A 87 8.01 -11.51 -16.01
N ASP A 88 9.02 -11.06 -15.26
CA ASP A 88 10.13 -11.86 -14.75
C ASP A 88 9.81 -12.55 -13.41
N GLY A 89 8.60 -12.33 -12.89
CA GLY A 89 8.15 -12.86 -11.61
C GLY A 89 8.76 -12.17 -10.40
N VAL A 90 9.59 -11.14 -10.61
CA VAL A 90 10.22 -10.37 -9.53
C VAL A 90 9.35 -9.15 -9.22
N TRP A 91 8.84 -9.11 -8.00
CA TRP A 91 8.10 -7.96 -7.48
C TRP A 91 9.06 -6.84 -7.10
N ARG A 92 8.66 -5.62 -7.43
CA ARG A 92 9.42 -4.40 -7.18
C ARG A 92 8.52 -3.33 -6.62
N LEU A 93 9.12 -2.42 -5.86
CA LEU A 93 8.46 -1.28 -5.26
C LEU A 93 8.88 0.00 -5.98
N ARG A 94 7.89 0.83 -6.35
CA ARG A 94 8.09 2.21 -6.82
C ARG A 94 7.39 3.12 -5.82
N GLU A 95 8.17 3.90 -5.09
CA GLU A 95 7.63 4.84 -4.13
C GLU A 95 7.04 6.09 -4.81
N ASN A 96 6.04 6.69 -4.19
CA ASN A 96 5.43 7.95 -4.63
C ASN A 96 4.97 7.90 -6.10
N ALA A 97 4.19 6.87 -6.41
CA ALA A 97 3.71 6.59 -7.76
C ALA A 97 2.73 7.65 -8.29
N TYR A 98 2.05 8.37 -7.39
CA TYR A 98 1.03 9.39 -7.69
C TYR A 98 1.18 10.60 -6.76
#